data_AF-A0A8C9G3W8-F1
#
_entry.id   AF-A0A8C9G3W8-F1
#
_cell.length_a   1.000
_cell.length_b   1.000
_cell.length_c   1.000
_cell.angle_alpha   90.00
_cell.angle_beta   90.00
_cell.angle_gamma   90.00
#
_symmetry.space_group_name_H-M   'P 1'
#
loop_
_entity.id
_entity.type
_entity.pdbx_description
1 polymer ?
#
loop_
_entity_poly.entity_id
_entity_poly.type
_entity_poly.pdbx_seq_one_letter_code
_entity_poly.pdbx_strand_id
1 'polypeptide(L)'
;MSGDVAEREQCPERDPVGLFRAGHVVKMCAPMVRYSKLAFRTLVRRYGCDLCYTPMVVAADFVRSAKARDSEFTTNRGNSVKYTVAFLECFMYQRHPGLYQK
;
A
#
# COMPACT_ATOMS: atom_id res chain seq x y z
N MET A 1 -18.66 -24.15 -12.67
CA MET A 1 -17.84 -24.71 -11.58
C MET A 1 -17.58 -23.59 -10.60
N SER A 2 -18.54 -23.44 -9.69
CA SER A 2 -18.52 -22.48 -8.60
C SER A 2 -17.51 -22.96 -7.56
N GLY A 3 -16.53 -22.12 -7.21
CA GLY A 3 -15.49 -22.46 -6.25
C GLY A 3 -15.00 -21.21 -5.51
N ASP A 4 -15.54 -21.04 -4.31
CA ASP A 4 -14.90 -20.43 -3.13
C ASP A 4 -14.36 -19.01 -3.23
N VAL A 5 -15.25 -18.03 -3.45
CA VAL A 5 -15.03 -16.70 -2.85
C VAL A 5 -15.38 -16.82 -1.38
N ALA A 6 -14.45 -17.37 -0.60
CA ALA A 6 -14.57 -17.44 0.85
C ALA A 6 -14.70 -16.02 1.40
N GLU A 7 -15.90 -15.72 1.88
CA GLU A 7 -16.27 -14.57 2.69
C GLU A 7 -15.42 -14.59 3.96
N ARG A 8 -14.20 -14.05 3.89
CA ARG A 8 -13.37 -13.74 5.06
C ARG A 8 -13.77 -12.35 5.55
N GLU A 9 -14.95 -12.26 6.14
CA GLU A 9 -15.22 -11.24 7.14
C GLU A 9 -14.26 -11.43 8.33
N GLN A 10 -13.94 -10.31 8.99
CA GLN A 10 -13.00 -10.16 10.10
C GLN A 10 -11.50 -10.25 9.75
N CYS A 11 -10.83 -9.09 9.67
CA CYS A 11 -9.38 -9.04 9.84
C CYS A 11 -9.06 -9.26 11.33
N PRO A 12 -8.42 -10.38 11.72
CA PRO A 12 -7.97 -10.55 13.09
C PRO A 12 -6.88 -9.53 13.42
N GLU A 13 -6.75 -9.31 14.71
CA GLU A 13 -6.44 -8.06 15.35
C GLU A 13 -4.93 -7.77 15.51
N ARG A 14 -4.55 -6.53 15.13
CA ARG A 14 -3.61 -5.58 15.80
C ARG A 14 -2.08 -5.70 15.76
N ASP A 15 -1.44 -6.67 15.12
CA ASP A 15 0.04 -6.68 15.10
C ASP A 15 0.65 -6.72 13.69
N PRO A 16 1.34 -5.65 13.23
CA PRO A 16 2.08 -5.68 11.97
C PRO A 16 3.21 -6.73 11.98
N VAL A 17 3.77 -7.06 13.14
CA VAL A 17 4.80 -8.13 13.26
C VAL A 17 4.17 -9.50 13.07
N GLY A 18 2.93 -9.68 13.56
CA GLY A 18 2.13 -10.89 13.40
C GLY A 18 1.88 -11.30 11.94
N LEU A 19 2.06 -10.39 10.98
CA LEU A 19 1.98 -10.71 9.55
C LEU A 19 3.14 -11.61 9.07
N PHE A 20 4.32 -11.49 9.69
CA PHE A 20 5.57 -12.12 9.26
C PHE A 20 5.92 -13.39 10.04
N ARG A 21 4.91 -14.13 10.52
CA ARG A 21 5.12 -15.38 11.26
C ARG A 21 5.74 -16.45 10.36
N ALA A 22 6.60 -17.29 10.95
CA ALA A 22 7.22 -18.42 10.26
C ALA A 22 6.15 -19.36 9.67
N GLY A 23 6.37 -19.84 8.45
CA GLY A 23 5.43 -20.71 7.73
C GLY A 23 4.29 -19.99 7.01
N HIS A 24 4.22 -18.65 7.09
CA HIS A 24 3.21 -17.85 6.38
C HIS A 24 3.84 -17.00 5.28
N VAL A 25 3.38 -17.17 4.03
CA VAL A 25 3.79 -16.32 2.90
C VAL A 25 2.90 -15.09 2.86
N VAL A 26 3.51 -13.91 2.91
CA VAL A 26 2.81 -12.62 2.86
C VAL A 26 2.69 -12.13 1.42
N LYS A 27 1.46 -11.94 0.95
CA LYS A 27 1.17 -11.37 -0.38
C LYS A 27 1.15 -9.85 -0.29
N MET A 28 2.10 -9.21 -0.96
CA MET A 28 2.26 -7.75 -0.93
C MET A 28 2.00 -7.11 -2.28
N CYS A 29 1.26 -6.01 -2.28
CA CYS A 29 0.99 -5.20 -3.46
C CYS A 29 1.94 -4.00 -3.48
N ALA A 30 2.92 -3.99 -4.41
CA ALA A 30 3.99 -2.99 -4.52
C ALA A 30 3.50 -1.52 -4.59
N PRO A 31 4.34 -0.55 -4.16
CA PRO A 31 4.04 0.86 -4.35
C PRO A 31 4.11 1.22 -5.85
N MET A 32 2.99 1.68 -6.41
CA MET A 32 2.91 2.10 -7.81
C MET A 32 2.49 3.57 -7.87
N VAL A 33 3.25 4.37 -8.63
CA VAL A 33 2.91 5.78 -8.89
C VAL A 33 1.49 5.85 -9.45
N ARG A 34 0.60 6.63 -8.82
CA ARG A 34 -0.81 6.85 -9.21
C ARG A 34 -1.76 5.63 -9.19
N TYR A 35 -1.28 4.38 -9.27
CA TYR A 35 -2.14 3.19 -9.37
C TYR A 35 -2.57 2.63 -8.01
N SER A 36 -1.71 2.68 -6.98
CA SER A 36 -2.01 2.08 -5.66
C SER A 36 -2.98 2.91 -4.80
N LYS A 37 -3.92 3.63 -5.43
CA LYS A 37 -4.99 4.42 -4.76
C LYS A 37 -6.00 3.53 -4.04
N LEU A 38 -6.85 4.16 -3.22
CA LEU A 38 -7.77 3.46 -2.31
C LEU A 38 -8.65 2.40 -3.00
N ALA A 39 -9.19 2.70 -4.19
CA ALA A 39 -10.01 1.76 -4.95
C ALA A 39 -9.23 0.50 -5.32
N PHE A 40 -8.01 0.65 -5.86
CA PHE A 40 -7.14 -0.48 -6.21
C PHE A 40 -6.78 -1.32 -4.99
N ARG A 41 -6.36 -0.70 -3.89
CA ARG A 41 -6.02 -1.42 -2.65
C ARG A 41 -7.21 -2.16 -2.04
N THR A 42 -8.41 -1.62 -2.21
CA THR A 42 -9.65 -2.28 -1.77
C THR A 42 -9.94 -3.50 -2.64
N LEU A 43 -9.74 -3.39 -3.95
CA LEU A 43 -9.92 -4.50 -4.89
C LEU A 43 -8.95 -5.64 -4.60
N VAL A 44 -7.64 -5.38 -4.60
CA VAL A 44 -6.62 -6.43 -4.43
C VAL A 44 -6.68 -7.12 -3.06
N ARG A 45 -7.20 -6.46 -2.02
CA ARG A 45 -7.48 -7.12 -0.74
C ARG A 45 -8.58 -8.17 -0.85
N ARG A 46 -9.61 -7.94 -1.66
CA ARG A 46 -10.65 -8.95 -1.95
C ARG A 46 -10.08 -10.18 -2.67
N TYR A 47 -8.97 -10.01 -3.38
CA TYR A 47 -8.21 -11.10 -4.02
C TYR A 47 -7.09 -11.69 -3.14
N GLY A 48 -7.08 -11.38 -1.84
CA GLY A 48 -6.15 -11.99 -0.88
C GLY A 48 -4.76 -11.35 -0.82
N CYS A 49 -4.62 -10.06 -1.16
CA CYS A 49 -3.43 -9.29 -0.82
C CYS A 49 -3.42 -8.96 0.68
N ASP A 50 -2.36 -9.35 1.39
CA ASP A 50 -2.26 -9.18 2.85
C ASP A 50 -1.81 -7.77 3.24
N LEU A 51 -0.89 -7.19 2.46
CA LEU A 51 -0.34 -5.84 2.67
C LEU A 51 -0.36 -5.06 1.35
N CYS A 52 -0.88 -3.84 1.37
CA CYS A 52 -0.90 -2.98 0.19
C CYS A 52 -0.19 -1.66 0.46
N TYR A 53 0.73 -1.25 -0.40
CA TYR A 53 1.33 0.08 -0.31
C TYR A 53 0.39 1.16 -0.86
N THR A 54 0.49 2.39 -0.35
CA THR A 54 -0.12 3.58 -0.97
C THR A 54 0.54 3.87 -2.33
N PRO A 55 0.00 4.79 -3.17
CA PRO A 55 0.84 5.33 -4.23
C PRO A 55 2.09 5.95 -3.61
N MET A 56 3.12 6.02 -4.44
CA MET A 56 4.42 6.55 -4.08
C MET A 56 4.29 8.08 -3.92
N VAL A 57 4.39 8.59 -2.68
CA VAL A 57 4.06 9.98 -2.30
C VAL A 57 5.31 10.86 -2.33
N VAL A 58 5.23 12.07 -2.90
CA VAL A 58 6.31 13.07 -2.79
C VAL A 58 6.26 13.70 -1.40
N ALA A 59 7.32 13.53 -0.61
CA ALA A 59 7.34 13.96 0.80
C ALA A 59 7.15 15.48 0.95
N ALA A 60 7.83 16.27 0.13
CA ALA A 60 7.70 17.73 0.14
C ALA A 60 6.26 18.20 -0.11
N ASP A 61 5.57 17.58 -1.06
CA ASP A 61 4.18 17.93 -1.38
C ASP A 61 3.21 17.49 -0.28
N PHE A 62 3.44 16.30 0.30
CA PHE A 62 2.64 15.79 1.41
C PHE A 62 2.69 16.70 2.64
N VAL A 63 3.86 17.24 2.97
CA VAL A 63 4.04 18.19 4.09
C VAL A 63 3.38 19.53 3.77
N ARG A 64 3.61 20.08 2.57
CA ARG A 64 3.27 21.47 2.22
C ARG A 64 1.83 21.68 1.76
N SER A 65 1.14 20.67 1.27
CA SER A 65 -0.15 20.84 0.58
C SER A 65 -1.22 19.87 1.06
N ALA A 66 -2.31 20.42 1.63
CA ALA A 66 -3.50 19.64 1.95
C ALA A 66 -4.10 18.96 0.72
N LYS A 67 -4.16 19.70 -0.40
CA LYS A 67 -4.63 19.17 -1.69
C LYS A 67 -3.80 17.96 -2.15
N ALA A 68 -2.47 17.99 -1.96
CA ALA A 68 -1.60 16.88 -2.32
C ALA A 68 -1.83 15.66 -1.41
N ARG A 69 -2.07 15.88 -0.11
CA ARG A 69 -2.47 14.80 0.81
C ARG A 69 -3.79 14.17 0.39
N ASP A 70 -4.79 14.98 0.05
CA ASP A 70 -6.10 14.47 -0.35
C ASP A 70 -6.04 13.69 -1.67
N SER A 71 -5.16 14.10 -2.61
CA SER A 71 -5.02 13.45 -3.92
C SER A 71 -4.23 12.14 -3.89
N GLU A 72 -3.21 12.04 -3.02
CA GLU A 72 -2.28 10.91 -2.95
C GLU A 72 -2.57 9.96 -1.77
N PHE A 73 -3.19 10.46 -0.70
CA PHE A 73 -3.39 9.73 0.55
C PHE A 73 -4.86 9.72 1.00
N THR A 74 -5.59 8.73 0.51
CA THR A 74 -6.97 8.43 0.95
C THR A 74 -7.02 7.06 1.64
N THR A 75 -7.73 6.96 2.77
CA THR A 75 -7.83 5.73 3.58
C THR A 75 -9.30 5.39 3.89
N ASN A 76 -9.58 4.14 4.26
CA ASN A 76 -10.88 3.71 4.79
C ASN A 76 -10.64 2.67 5.90
N ARG A 77 -11.68 2.31 6.68
CA ARG A 77 -11.57 1.34 7.78
C ARG A 77 -11.00 -0.03 7.36
N GLY A 78 -11.27 -0.47 6.13
CA GLY A 78 -10.73 -1.73 5.60
C GLY A 78 -9.27 -1.66 5.15
N ASN A 79 -8.73 -0.45 4.96
CA ASN A 79 -7.36 -0.20 4.55
C ASN A 79 -6.47 0.14 5.75
N SER A 80 -6.97 0.91 6.73
CA SER A 80 -6.22 1.51 7.86
C SER A 80 -5.30 0.58 8.63
N VAL A 81 -5.56 -0.73 8.60
CA VAL A 81 -4.89 -1.69 9.46
C VAL A 81 -3.76 -2.45 8.74
N LYS A 82 -3.66 -2.37 7.40
CA LYS A 82 -2.70 -3.18 6.61
C LYS A 82 -2.13 -2.45 5.38
N TYR A 83 -1.88 -1.14 5.45
CA TYR A 83 -1.15 -0.44 4.39
C TYR A 83 0.13 0.18 4.91
N THR A 84 1.10 0.33 4.00
CA THR A 84 2.35 1.04 4.28
C THR A 84 2.44 2.24 3.34
N VAL A 85 2.81 3.39 3.90
CA VAL A 85 3.05 4.59 3.10
C VAL A 85 4.44 4.52 2.49
N ALA A 86 4.53 4.65 1.17
CA ALA A 86 5.80 4.71 0.46
C ALA A 86 6.05 6.13 -0.05
N PHE A 87 7.23 6.69 0.24
CA PHE A 87 7.64 8.00 -0.27
C PHE A 87 8.59 7.87 -1.46
N LEU A 88 8.40 8.71 -2.48
CA LEU A 88 9.18 8.73 -3.72
C LEU A 88 10.68 8.89 -3.46
N GLU A 89 11.03 9.79 -2.54
CA GLU A 89 12.43 10.13 -2.28
C GLU A 89 13.22 8.97 -1.68
N CYS A 90 12.57 8.07 -0.93
CA CYS A 90 13.22 6.93 -0.31
C CYS A 90 13.69 5.90 -1.36
N PHE A 91 12.96 5.75 -2.48
CA PHE A 91 13.35 4.88 -3.58
C PHE A 91 14.44 5.50 -4.46
N MET A 92 14.37 6.83 -4.68
CA MET A 92 15.37 7.55 -5.46
C MET A 92 16.72 7.63 -4.74
N TYR A 93 16.74 7.75 -3.40
CA TYR A 93 17.99 7.77 -2.63
C TYR A 93 18.77 6.44 -2.72
N GLN A 94 18.10 5.33 -3.05
CA GLN A 94 18.74 4.04 -3.28
C GLN A 94 19.21 3.81 -4.72
N ARG A 95 18.95 4.75 -5.65
CA ARG A 95 19.54 4.75 -6.98
C ARG A 95 20.65 5.78 -7.04
N HIS A 96 21.83 5.35 -7.50
CA HIS A 96 23.01 6.18 -7.67
C HIS A 96 22.67 7.56 -8.28
N PRO A 97 23.33 8.65 -7.84
CA PRO A 97 23.01 10.04 -8.20
C PRO A 97 23.21 10.44 -9.69
N GLY A 98 23.18 9.49 -10.63
CA GLY A 98 23.48 9.72 -12.06
C GLY A 98 22.38 9.36 -13.06
N LEU A 99 21.16 9.03 -12.62
CA LEU A 99 20.11 8.51 -13.52
C LEU A 99 18.82 9.36 -13.58
N TYR A 100 18.93 10.68 -13.43
CA TYR A 100 17.84 11.61 -13.78
C TYR A 100 18.19 12.35 -15.07
N GLN A 101 17.99 11.69 -16.21
CA GLN A 101 18.02 12.35 -17.52
C GLN A 101 17.05 11.67 -18.50
N LYS A 102 15.78 12.08 -18.45
CA LYS A 102 14.95 12.49 -19.61
C LYS A 102 13.56 12.89 -19.15
#